data_AF-A0A7X9DPL4-F1
#
_entry.id   AF-A0A7X9DPL4-F1
#
_cell.length_a   1.000
_cell.length_b   1.000
_cell.length_c   1.000
_cell.angle_alpha   90.00
_cell.angle_beta   90.00
_cell.angle_gamma   90.00
#
_symmetry.space_group_name_H-M   'P 1'
#
loop_
_entity.id
_entity.type
_entity.pdbx_description
1 polymer ?
#
loop_
_entity_poly.entity_id
_entity_poly.type
_entity_poly.pdbx_seq_one_letter_code
_entity_poly.pdbx_strand_id
1 'polypeptide(L)' 'SASGTFLPQVARETNWTLEEFLGHCARDKAGIGWNGWKDAELYTYQALIIEEKDFH' A
#
# COMPACT_ATOMS: atom_id res chain seq x y z
N SER A 1 10.83 -5.85 -14.46
CA SER A 1 9.43 -5.90 -14.00
C SER A 1 9.23 -4.81 -12.97
N ALA A 2 8.04 -4.19 -12.93
CA ALA A 2 7.69 -3.15 -11.97
C ALA A 2 6.84 -3.77 -10.85
N SER A 3 7.11 -3.42 -9.59
CA SER A 3 6.39 -3.95 -8.42
C SER A 3 6.40 -2.93 -7.30
N GLY A 4 5.32 -2.88 -6.52
CA GLY A 4 5.17 -1.96 -5.39
C GLY A 4 4.28 -2.57 -4.30
N THR A 5 4.48 -2.12 -3.07
CA THR A 5 3.67 -2.57 -1.94
C THR A 5 3.54 -1.49 -0.87
N PHE A 6 2.44 -1.54 -0.12
CA PHE A 6 2.22 -0.80 1.11
C PHE A 6 1.94 -1.79 2.23
N LEU A 7 2.48 -1.49 3.41
CA LEU A 7 2.16 -2.26 4.62
C LEU A 7 0.68 -2.06 5.02
N PRO A 8 0.05 -3.04 5.69
CA PRO A 8 -1.38 -2.98 6.03
C PRO A 8 -1.80 -1.76 6.86
N GLN A 9 -0.93 -1.19 7.70
CA GLN A 9 -1.26 0.00 8.49
C GLN A 9 -1.45 1.26 7.66
N VAL A 10 -0.80 1.35 6.49
CA VAL A 10 -0.94 2.51 5.58
C VAL A 10 -2.40 2.67 5.17
N ALA A 11 -3.10 1.57 4.90
CA ALA A 11 -4.53 1.61 4.55
C ALA A 11 -5.43 2.14 5.68
N ARG A 12 -5.01 2.03 6.95
CA ARG A 12 -5.76 2.53 8.11
C ARG A 12 -5.41 3.98 8.44
N GLU A 13 -4.16 4.38 8.27
CA GLU A 13 -3.64 5.69 8.70
C GLU A 13 -3.95 6.81 7.71
N THR A 14 -4.09 6.51 6.42
CA THR A 14 -4.27 7.54 5.39
C THR A 14 -5.71 7.96 5.13
N ASN A 15 -6.68 7.19 5.65
CA ASN A 15 -8.11 7.37 5.38
C ASN A 15 -8.47 7.37 3.87
N TRP A 16 -7.68 6.68 3.06
CA TRP A 16 -7.95 6.50 1.63
C TRP A 16 -9.07 5.48 1.39
N THR A 17 -9.85 5.72 0.36
CA THR A 17 -10.71 4.69 -0.25
C THR A 17 -9.86 3.58 -0.86
N LEU A 18 -10.49 2.43 -1.17
CA LEU A 18 -9.79 1.33 -1.85
C LEU A 18 -9.17 1.76 -3.18
N GLU A 19 -9.87 2.58 -3.96
CA GLU A 19 -9.40 3.06 -5.26
C GLU A 19 -8.19 4.00 -5.12
N GLU A 20 -8.20 4.87 -4.12
CA GLU A 20 -7.06 5.74 -3.80
C GLU A 20 -5.86 4.92 -3.31
N PHE A 21 -6.07 3.93 -2.43
CA PHE A 21 -4.99 3.05 -1.96
C PHE A 21 -4.31 2.29 -3.10
N LEU A 22 -5.11 1.72 -4.01
CA LEU A 22 -4.61 1.04 -5.21
C LEU A 22 -3.92 2.01 -6.18
N GLY A 23 -4.48 3.21 -6.38
CA GLY A 23 -3.92 4.25 -7.23
C GLY A 23 -2.57 4.77 -6.74
N HIS A 24 -2.46 5.03 -5.44
CA HIS A 24 -1.21 5.38 -4.78
C HIS A 24 -0.20 4.24 -4.86
N CYS A 25 -0.61 2.98 -4.65
CA CYS A 25 0.32 1.84 -4.76
C CYS A 25 0.87 1.70 -6.19
N ALA A 26 -0.01 1.80 -7.18
CA ALA A 26 0.34 1.69 -8.60
C ALA A 26 1.27 2.82 -9.06
N ARG A 27 0.96 4.07 -8.72
CA ARG A 27 1.75 5.24 -9.13
C ARG A 27 3.02 5.40 -8.31
N ASP A 28 2.93 5.36 -6.98
CA ASP A 28 3.98 5.83 -6.07
C ASP A 28 4.93 4.70 -5.64
N LYS A 29 4.47 3.43 -5.67
CA LYS A 29 5.29 2.27 -5.27
C LYS A 29 5.72 1.42 -6.46
N ALA A 30 4.83 1.16 -7.41
CA ALA A 30 5.11 0.34 -8.59
C ALA A 30 5.55 1.17 -9.81
N GLY A 31 5.25 2.46 -9.87
CA GLY A 31 5.64 3.33 -10.99
C GLY A 31 4.90 3.07 -12.30
N ILE A 32 3.69 2.48 -12.25
CA ILE A 32 2.91 2.07 -13.44
C ILE A 32 1.72 3.01 -13.72
N GLY A 33 1.72 4.20 -13.13
CA GLY A 33 0.64 5.17 -13.23
C GLY A 33 -0.57 4.85 -12.35
N TRP A 34 -1.47 5.82 -12.17
CA TRP A 34 -2.57 5.74 -11.21
C TRP A 34 -3.54 4.59 -11.49
N ASN A 35 -3.88 4.34 -12.76
CA ASN A 35 -4.79 3.25 -13.14
C ASN A 35 -4.06 1.94 -13.45
N GLY A 36 -2.73 1.88 -13.34
CA GLY A 36 -1.95 0.70 -13.72
C GLY A 36 -2.31 -0.56 -12.95
N TRP A 37 -2.90 -0.43 -11.74
CA TRP A 37 -3.38 -1.57 -10.96
C TRP A 37 -4.51 -2.37 -11.63
N LYS A 38 -5.24 -1.78 -12.59
CA LYS A 38 -6.36 -2.45 -13.27
C LYS A 38 -5.90 -3.57 -14.21
N ASP A 39 -4.66 -3.47 -14.70
CA ASP A 39 -4.04 -4.44 -15.61
C ASP A 39 -2.90 -5.21 -14.94
N ALA A 40 -2.67 -4.99 -13.63
CA ALA A 40 -1.59 -5.61 -12.88
C ALA A 40 -2.07 -6.83 -12.09
N GLU A 41 -1.14 -7.73 -11.77
CA GLU A 41 -1.39 -8.76 -10.76
C GLU A 41 -1.40 -8.14 -9.36
N LEU A 42 -2.44 -8.46 -8.58
CA LEU A 42 -2.63 -7.94 -7.23
C LEU A 42 -2.45 -9.05 -6.19
N TYR A 43 -1.68 -8.74 -5.15
CA TYR A 43 -1.39 -9.65 -4.04
C TYR A 43 -1.68 -8.95 -2.71
N THR A 44 -2.28 -9.67 -1.76
CA THR A 44 -2.57 -9.18 -0.41
C THR A 44 -1.81 -10.00 0.64
N TYR A 45 -1.45 -9.36 1.75
CA TYR A 45 -0.78 -10.03 2.87
C TYR A 45 -1.19 -9.39 4.20
N GLN A 46 -0.93 -10.11 5.28
CA GLN A 46 -1.08 -9.64 6.65
C GLN A 46 0.30 -9.48 7.29
N ALA A 47 0.40 -8.58 8.26
CA ALA A 47 1.63 -8.33 9.02
C ALA A 47 1.31 -8.19 10.51
N LEU A 48 2.18 -8.75 11.36
CA LEU A 48 2.23 -8.44 12.79
C LEU A 48 3.16 -7.23 12.96
N ILE A 49 2.62 -6.11 13.43
CA ILE A 49 3.39 -4.89 13.67
C ILE A 49 3.83 -4.88 15.14
N ILE A 50 5.12 -4.68 15.36
CA ILE A 50 5.75 -4.58 16.68
C ILE A 50 6.48 -3.25 16.70
N GLU A 51 6.11 -2.39 17.66
CA GLU A 51 6.70 -1.06 17.85
C GLU A 51 7.28 -0.99 19.26
N GLU A 52 8.39 -0.26 19.41
CA GLU A 52 8.96 0.01 20.73
C GLU A 52 8.04 0.96 21.50
N LYS A 53 7.75 0.62 22.75
CA LYS A 53 6.97 1.49 23.62
C LYS A 53 7.91 2.50 24.28
N ASP A 54 7.80 3.77 23.90
CA ASP A 54 8.48 4.85 24.62
C ASP A 54 7.87 5.00 26.02
N PHE A 55 8.70 4.83 27.04
CA PHE A 55 8.38 5.12 28.44
C PHE A 55 9.06 6.44 28.83
N HIS A 56 8.52 7.56 28.34
CA HIS A 56 8.85 8.89 28.85
C HIS A 56 7.78 9.35 29.85
#